data_AF-A0A6A4V650-F1
#
_entry.id   AF-A0A6A4V650-F1
#
_cell.length_a   1.000
_cell.length_b   1.000
_cell.length_c   1.000
_cell.angle_alpha   90.00
_cell.angle_beta   90.00
_cell.angle_gamma   90.00
#
_symmetry.space_group_name_H-M   'P 1'
#
loop_
_entity.id
_entity.type
_entity.pdbx_description
1 polymer ?
#
loop_
_entity_poly.entity_id
_entity_poly.type
_entity_poly.pdbx_seq_one_letter_code
_entity_poly.pdbx_strand_id
1 'polypeptide(L)'
;MPPWTEHTSLREANDELTRVILEAAEAAIPRGARKTPKPWWNEEVDAAVRRRNQLRGLARTDPGQGAAWREAEREVRRLIVEARRASWRDFTSQLSLRTDARKVWDTMKALDGKGAPMRQDEELRVGAKSYSSDKSKADAFMRVGFPATPGLPGNELADEIAREAANLEQHDVPIDLPSAKARLRRHAHREWEQRLQPTRYALQNGMRGEGYLERNEPEIKEALGDPTKLVELLRRLGRL
;
A
#
# COMPACT_ATOMS: atom_id res chain seq x y z
N MET A 1 -3.34 -17.14 -17.50
CA MET A 1 -1.97 -16.60 -17.51
C MET A 1 -1.67 -16.12 -18.92
N PRO A 2 -0.96 -14.98 -19.08
CA PRO A 2 -0.51 -14.55 -20.40
C PRO A 2 0.41 -15.61 -21.02
N PRO A 3 0.44 -15.75 -22.36
CA PRO A 3 1.26 -16.73 -23.05
C PRO A 3 2.72 -16.25 -23.11
N TRP A 4 3.41 -16.29 -21.97
CA TRP A 4 4.85 -16.05 -21.95
C TRP A 4 5.55 -17.19 -22.70
N THR A 5 6.39 -16.85 -23.66
CA THR A 5 7.26 -17.81 -24.36
C THR A 5 8.71 -17.52 -24.03
N GLU A 6 9.62 -18.47 -24.30
CA GLU A 6 11.06 -18.32 -24.02
C GLU A 6 11.72 -17.10 -24.68
N HIS A 7 11.05 -16.47 -25.66
CA HIS A 7 11.54 -15.29 -26.38
C HIS A 7 10.90 -13.96 -25.93
N THR A 8 9.98 -13.96 -24.97
CA THR A 8 9.36 -12.72 -24.48
C THR A 8 10.38 -11.94 -23.65
N SER A 9 10.70 -10.70 -24.09
CA SER A 9 11.63 -9.86 -23.34
C SER A 9 11.05 -9.45 -21.98
N LEU A 10 11.91 -9.19 -20.99
CA LEU A 10 11.47 -8.75 -19.65
C LEU A 10 10.58 -7.51 -19.71
N ARG A 11 10.85 -6.60 -20.67
CA ARG A 11 10.06 -5.39 -20.88
C ARG A 11 8.66 -5.72 -21.36
N GLU A 12 8.54 -6.56 -22.39
CA GLU A 12 7.24 -7.00 -22.90
C GLU A 12 6.45 -7.76 -21.82
N ALA A 13 7.14 -8.57 -21.03
CA ALA A 13 6.52 -9.26 -19.90
C ALA A 13 5.96 -8.29 -18.85
N ASN A 14 6.73 -7.25 -18.51
CA ASN A 14 6.31 -6.23 -17.57
C ASN A 14 5.16 -5.36 -18.09
N ASP A 15 5.20 -4.99 -19.37
CA ASP A 15 4.17 -4.17 -20.01
C ASP A 15 2.84 -4.93 -20.08
N GLU A 16 2.88 -6.22 -20.44
CA GLU A 16 1.70 -7.09 -20.49
C GLU A 16 1.13 -7.36 -19.09
N LEU A 17 1.97 -7.62 -18.09
CA LEU A 17 1.52 -7.76 -16.70
C LEU A 17 0.84 -6.48 -16.20
N THR A 18 1.44 -5.32 -16.49
CA THR A 18 0.89 -4.02 -16.14
C THR A 18 -0.46 -3.81 -16.82
N ARG A 19 -0.58 -4.16 -18.10
CA ARG A 19 -1.84 -4.08 -18.85
C ARG A 19 -2.94 -4.90 -18.18
N VAL A 20 -2.67 -6.17 -17.87
CA VAL A 20 -3.66 -7.07 -17.23
C VAL A 20 -4.08 -6.56 -15.85
N ILE A 21 -3.14 -6.05 -15.05
CA ILE A 21 -3.46 -5.45 -13.75
C ILE A 21 -4.37 -4.23 -13.92
N LEU A 22 -4.07 -3.36 -14.89
CA LEU A 22 -4.88 -2.18 -15.16
C LEU A 22 -6.27 -2.53 -15.69
N GLU A 23 -6.39 -3.49 -16.61
CA GLU A 23 -7.67 -3.98 -17.12
C GLU A 23 -8.54 -4.59 -15.99
N ALA A 24 -7.93 -5.42 -15.14
CA ALA A 24 -8.62 -5.99 -13.98
C ALA A 24 -9.04 -4.91 -12.98
N ALA A 25 -8.19 -3.90 -12.74
CA ALA A 25 -8.49 -2.77 -11.89
C ALA A 25 -9.63 -1.91 -12.47
N GLU A 26 -9.63 -1.63 -13.77
CA GLU A 26 -10.71 -0.88 -14.42
C GLU A 26 -12.05 -1.63 -14.38
N ALA A 27 -12.03 -2.96 -14.50
CA ALA A 27 -13.24 -3.79 -14.43
C ALA A 27 -13.77 -3.96 -12.99
N ALA A 28 -12.88 -4.07 -12.00
CA ALA A 28 -13.26 -4.42 -10.63
C ALA A 28 -13.37 -3.21 -9.68
N ILE A 29 -12.64 -2.12 -9.94
CA ILE A 29 -12.63 -0.93 -9.09
C ILE A 29 -13.55 0.12 -9.71
N PRO A 30 -14.70 0.44 -9.09
CA PRO A 30 -15.53 1.54 -9.54
C PRO A 30 -14.70 2.83 -9.56
N ARG A 31 -14.66 3.52 -10.70
CA ARG A 31 -13.98 4.83 -10.80
C ARG A 31 -14.59 5.74 -9.74
N GLY A 32 -13.77 6.13 -8.76
CA GLY A 32 -14.23 6.73 -7.51
C GLY A 32 -15.30 7.80 -7.72
N ALA A 33 -16.47 7.59 -7.13
CA ALA A 33 -17.50 8.60 -7.08
C ALA A 33 -17.04 9.73 -6.15
N ARG A 34 -17.26 10.99 -6.56
CA ARG A 34 -16.86 12.17 -5.77
C ARG A 34 -17.49 12.06 -4.39
N LYS A 35 -16.73 12.34 -3.33
CA LYS A 35 -17.14 12.16 -1.91
C LYS A 35 -18.49 12.81 -1.55
N THR A 36 -18.95 13.75 -2.38
CA THR A 36 -20.35 14.21 -2.51
C THR A 36 -20.55 14.69 -3.96
N PRO A 37 -21.19 13.91 -4.86
CA PRO A 37 -21.43 14.38 -6.22
C PRO A 37 -22.42 15.54 -6.15
N LYS A 38 -21.99 16.73 -6.58
CA LYS A 38 -22.85 17.91 -6.60
C LYS A 38 -23.77 17.79 -7.83
N PRO A 39 -25.10 17.77 -7.69
CA PRO A 39 -26.01 17.52 -8.82
C PRO A 39 -25.88 18.54 -9.96
N TRP A 40 -25.44 19.76 -9.66
CA TRP A 40 -25.20 20.82 -10.64
C TRP A 40 -23.81 20.81 -11.26
N TRP A 41 -22.92 19.89 -10.86
CA TRP A 41 -21.58 19.84 -11.44
C TRP A 41 -21.61 19.15 -12.80
N ASN A 42 -21.32 19.89 -13.85
CA ASN A 42 -21.28 19.41 -15.23
C ASN A 42 -19.89 19.65 -15.87
N GLU A 43 -19.71 19.20 -17.11
CA GLU A 43 -18.45 19.32 -17.84
C GLU A 43 -18.03 20.78 -18.09
N GLU A 44 -18.99 21.68 -18.34
CA GLU A 44 -18.72 23.10 -18.55
C GLU A 44 -18.11 23.76 -17.31
N VAL A 45 -18.72 23.52 -16.13
CA VAL A 45 -18.19 23.97 -14.83
C VAL A 45 -16.83 23.32 -14.54
N ASP A 46 -16.66 22.04 -14.88
CA ASP A 46 -15.39 21.34 -14.68
C ASP A 46 -14.26 21.95 -15.52
N ALA A 47 -14.51 22.18 -16.81
CA ALA A 47 -13.58 22.80 -17.75
C ALA A 47 -13.19 24.21 -17.31
N ALA A 48 -14.17 25.04 -16.94
CA ALA A 48 -13.92 26.40 -16.46
C ALA A 48 -13.09 26.39 -15.15
N VAL A 49 -13.37 25.47 -14.22
CA VAL A 49 -12.59 25.32 -12.97
C VAL A 49 -11.16 24.89 -13.27
N ARG A 50 -10.94 23.96 -14.21
CA ARG A 50 -9.59 23.55 -14.64
C ARG A 50 -8.83 24.74 -15.23
N ARG A 51 -9.45 25.50 -16.15
CA ARG A 51 -8.86 26.70 -16.75
C ARG A 51 -8.47 27.75 -15.70
N ARG A 52 -9.38 28.05 -14.77
CA ARG A 52 -9.11 28.97 -13.66
C ARG A 52 -7.95 28.49 -12.79
N ASN A 53 -7.87 27.18 -12.49
CA ASN A 53 -6.78 26.63 -11.68
C ASN A 53 -5.42 26.71 -12.39
N GLN A 54 -5.38 26.47 -13.70
CA GLN A 54 -4.18 26.67 -14.52
C GLN A 54 -3.73 28.14 -14.48
N LEU A 55 -4.65 29.08 -14.73
CA LEU A 55 -4.36 30.52 -14.69
C LEU A 55 -3.95 31.00 -13.29
N ARG A 56 -4.51 30.41 -12.22
CA ARG A 56 -4.07 30.68 -10.84
C ARG A 56 -2.62 30.24 -10.62
N GLY A 57 -2.21 29.13 -11.23
CA GLY A 57 -0.82 28.68 -11.23
C GLY A 57 0.09 29.70 -11.91
N LEU A 58 -0.27 30.13 -13.12
CA LEU A 58 0.49 31.12 -13.89
C LEU A 58 0.57 32.49 -13.19
N ALA A 59 -0.54 32.98 -12.65
CA ALA A 59 -0.62 34.26 -11.95
C ALA A 59 0.21 34.32 -10.64
N ARG A 60 0.62 33.17 -10.09
CA ARG A 60 1.55 33.12 -8.95
C ARG A 60 3.00 33.37 -9.39
N THR A 61 3.34 33.03 -10.61
CA THR A 61 4.70 33.17 -11.17
C THR A 61 4.86 34.48 -11.93
N ASP A 62 3.82 34.91 -12.64
CA ASP A 62 3.79 36.14 -13.44
C ASP A 62 2.63 37.05 -13.02
N PRO A 63 2.91 38.22 -12.43
CA PRO A 63 1.90 39.22 -12.08
C PRO A 63 1.03 39.68 -13.26
N GLY A 64 1.54 39.61 -14.50
CA GLY A 64 0.79 39.98 -15.72
C GLY A 64 -0.44 39.10 -15.97
N GLN A 65 -0.42 37.86 -15.48
CA GLN A 65 -1.51 36.89 -15.67
C GLN A 65 -2.65 37.04 -14.64
N GLY A 66 -2.53 37.97 -13.69
CA GLY A 66 -3.56 38.22 -12.67
C GLY A 66 -4.89 38.72 -13.23
N ALA A 67 -4.89 39.40 -14.38
CA ALA A 67 -6.14 39.84 -15.05
C ALA A 67 -6.91 38.64 -15.62
N ALA A 68 -6.22 37.76 -16.35
CA ALA A 68 -6.80 36.55 -16.94
C ALA A 68 -7.33 35.59 -15.86
N TRP A 69 -6.61 35.44 -14.74
CA TRP A 69 -7.10 34.65 -13.61
C TRP A 69 -8.39 35.22 -13.01
N ARG A 70 -8.47 36.55 -12.80
CA ARG A 70 -9.70 37.21 -12.28
C ARG A 70 -10.87 37.08 -13.24
N GLU A 71 -10.63 37.12 -14.55
CA GLU A 71 -11.67 36.87 -15.55
C GLU A 71 -12.18 35.44 -15.49
N ALA A 72 -11.27 34.44 -15.49
CA ALA A 72 -11.64 33.04 -15.35
C ALA A 72 -12.33 32.76 -14.00
N GLU A 73 -11.99 33.49 -12.94
CA GLU A 73 -12.70 33.40 -11.66
C GLU A 73 -14.14 33.92 -11.76
N ARG A 74 -14.35 35.05 -12.44
CA ARG A 74 -15.71 35.58 -12.71
C ARG A 74 -16.53 34.61 -13.56
N GLU A 75 -15.93 34.04 -14.59
CA GLU A 75 -16.54 33.03 -15.46
C GLU A 75 -16.99 31.81 -14.65
N VAL A 76 -16.08 31.23 -13.85
CA VAL A 76 -16.40 30.09 -12.98
C VAL A 76 -17.53 30.41 -12.01
N ARG A 77 -17.53 31.61 -11.40
CA ARG A 77 -18.61 32.02 -10.49
C ARG A 77 -19.95 32.11 -11.23
N ARG A 78 -19.98 32.67 -12.45
CA ARG A 78 -21.18 32.76 -13.28
C ARG A 78 -21.72 31.36 -13.61
N LEU A 79 -20.86 30.49 -14.13
CA LEU A 79 -21.23 29.13 -14.53
C LEU A 79 -21.74 28.30 -13.35
N ILE A 80 -21.12 28.41 -12.17
CA ILE A 80 -21.62 27.72 -10.97
C ILE A 80 -23.04 28.21 -10.61
N VAL A 81 -23.30 29.51 -10.67
CA VAL A 81 -24.63 30.07 -10.37
C VAL A 81 -25.66 29.59 -11.39
N GLU A 82 -25.32 29.61 -12.68
CA GLU A 82 -26.17 29.13 -13.78
C GLU A 82 -26.48 27.64 -13.64
N ALA A 83 -25.46 26.81 -13.40
CA ALA A 83 -25.62 25.37 -13.24
C ALA A 83 -26.45 25.02 -12.00
N ARG A 84 -26.26 25.73 -10.87
CA ARG A 84 -27.11 25.56 -9.67
C ARG A 84 -28.57 25.89 -9.95
N ARG A 85 -28.83 27.01 -10.64
CA ARG A 85 -30.19 27.43 -11.00
C ARG A 85 -30.85 26.43 -11.95
N ALA A 86 -30.11 25.95 -12.95
CA ALA A 86 -30.60 24.95 -13.89
C ALA A 86 -30.97 23.64 -13.17
N SER A 87 -30.06 23.13 -12.32
CA SER A 87 -30.30 21.91 -11.54
C SER A 87 -31.47 22.06 -10.55
N TRP A 88 -31.61 23.21 -9.89
CA TRP A 88 -32.78 23.47 -9.03
C TRP A 88 -34.07 23.53 -9.84
N ARG A 89 -34.08 24.21 -10.98
CA ARG A 89 -35.26 24.31 -11.84
C ARG A 89 -35.71 22.94 -12.34
N ASP A 90 -34.76 22.13 -12.82
CA ASP A 90 -35.01 20.76 -13.25
C ASP A 90 -35.60 19.91 -12.11
N PHE A 91 -34.98 19.94 -10.93
CA PHE A 91 -35.50 19.23 -9.75
C PHE A 91 -36.92 19.68 -9.38
N THR A 92 -37.18 21.00 -9.32
CA THR A 92 -38.51 21.52 -8.99
C THR A 92 -39.57 21.17 -10.02
N SER A 93 -39.20 21.03 -11.30
CA SER A 93 -40.13 20.65 -12.37
C SER A 93 -40.68 19.23 -12.20
N GLN A 94 -39.96 18.38 -11.47
CA GLN A 94 -40.31 16.98 -11.20
C GLN A 94 -41.09 16.81 -9.88
N LEU A 95 -41.28 17.88 -9.10
CA LEU A 95 -41.96 17.81 -7.80
C LEU A 95 -43.48 17.68 -7.98
N SER A 96 -44.06 16.78 -7.20
CA SER A 96 -45.51 16.63 -7.03
C SER A 96 -45.91 16.70 -5.55
N LEU A 97 -47.20 16.88 -5.26
CA LEU A 97 -47.74 16.86 -3.89
C LEU A 97 -47.51 15.54 -3.14
N ARG A 98 -47.16 14.46 -3.86
CA ARG A 98 -46.82 13.15 -3.28
C ARG A 98 -45.33 12.98 -3.02
N THR A 99 -44.52 14.00 -3.33
CA THR A 99 -43.07 13.93 -3.13
C THR A 99 -42.75 13.97 -1.65
N ASP A 100 -41.98 12.99 -1.19
CA ASP A 100 -41.51 12.92 0.19
C ASP A 100 -40.68 14.18 0.55
N ALA A 101 -41.13 14.93 1.55
CA ALA A 101 -40.46 16.12 2.05
C ALA A 101 -39.01 15.86 2.48
N ARG A 102 -38.70 14.65 2.96
CA ARG A 102 -37.34 14.24 3.30
C ARG A 102 -36.45 14.20 2.07
N LYS A 103 -36.94 13.66 0.96
CA LYS A 103 -36.19 13.62 -0.31
C LYS A 103 -35.92 15.03 -0.83
N VAL A 104 -36.91 15.93 -0.72
CA VAL A 104 -36.74 17.34 -1.07
C VAL A 104 -35.61 17.98 -0.24
N TRP A 105 -35.63 17.75 1.08
CA TRP A 105 -34.60 18.27 1.98
C TRP A 105 -33.21 17.68 1.71
N ASP A 106 -33.12 16.38 1.41
CA ASP A 106 -31.88 15.71 1.05
C ASP A 106 -31.30 16.24 -0.27
N THR A 107 -32.15 16.50 -1.28
CA THR A 107 -31.72 17.14 -2.53
C THR A 107 -31.26 18.58 -2.31
N MET A 108 -31.97 19.38 -1.52
CA MET A 108 -31.52 20.74 -1.17
C MET A 108 -30.14 20.74 -0.52
N LYS A 109 -29.89 19.83 0.43
CA LYS A 109 -28.56 19.65 1.04
C LYS A 109 -27.52 19.23 0.00
N ALA A 110 -27.84 18.32 -0.91
CA ALA A 110 -26.93 17.89 -1.97
C ALA A 110 -26.56 19.03 -2.93
N LEU A 111 -27.52 19.90 -3.28
CA LEU A 111 -27.30 21.10 -4.09
C LEU A 111 -26.38 22.10 -3.37
N ASP A 112 -26.46 22.22 -2.05
CA ASP A 112 -25.54 23.04 -1.26
C ASP A 112 -24.15 22.40 -1.06
N GLY A 113 -23.95 21.16 -1.53
CA GLY A 113 -22.74 20.39 -1.25
C GLY A 113 -22.65 19.91 0.21
N LYS A 114 -23.77 19.97 0.94
CA LYS A 114 -23.97 19.44 2.30
C LYS A 114 -24.71 18.09 2.28
N GLY A 115 -24.76 17.45 1.10
CA GLY A 115 -25.39 16.14 0.93
C GLY A 115 -24.78 15.12 1.88
N ALA A 116 -25.55 14.10 2.23
CA ALA A 116 -25.02 13.00 3.01
C ALA A 116 -23.74 12.47 2.34
N PRO A 117 -22.71 12.08 3.12
CA PRO A 117 -21.55 11.41 2.55
C PRO A 117 -22.04 10.23 1.73
N MET A 118 -21.33 9.93 0.65
CA MET A 118 -21.61 8.76 -0.18
C MET A 118 -21.87 7.55 0.73
N ARG A 119 -22.95 6.81 0.46
CA ARG A 119 -23.16 5.52 1.13
C ARG A 119 -21.86 4.74 0.93
N GLN A 120 -21.30 4.24 2.04
CA GLN A 120 -20.13 3.37 1.99
C GLN A 120 -20.38 2.32 0.90
N ASP A 121 -19.38 2.12 0.04
CA ASP A 121 -19.47 1.19 -1.09
C ASP A 121 -20.06 -0.16 -0.64
N GLU A 122 -20.61 -0.92 -1.57
CA GLU A 122 -21.11 -2.28 -1.34
C GLU A 122 -20.24 -3.04 -0.32
N GLU A 123 -20.92 -3.66 0.65
CA GLU A 123 -20.24 -4.38 1.72
C GLU A 123 -19.27 -5.40 1.12
N LEU A 124 -17.98 -5.33 1.50
CA LEU A 124 -17.04 -6.38 1.12
C LEU A 124 -17.41 -7.62 1.91
N ARG A 125 -17.83 -8.68 1.24
CA ARG A 125 -18.18 -9.95 1.87
C ARG A 125 -17.03 -10.94 1.72
N VAL A 126 -16.51 -11.41 2.86
CA VAL A 126 -15.51 -12.47 2.92
C VAL A 126 -16.13 -13.62 3.71
N GLY A 127 -16.65 -14.63 3.01
CA GLY A 127 -17.45 -15.70 3.59
C GLY A 127 -18.73 -15.15 4.25
N ALA A 128 -18.91 -15.43 5.54
CA ALA A 128 -20.07 -14.98 6.32
C ALA A 128 -19.93 -13.57 6.92
N LYS A 129 -18.79 -12.89 6.74
CA LYS A 129 -18.52 -11.57 7.34
C LYS A 129 -18.62 -10.47 6.29
N SER A 130 -19.31 -9.39 6.63
CA SER A 130 -19.41 -8.18 5.81
C SER A 130 -18.61 -7.02 6.43
N TYR A 131 -17.95 -6.24 5.58
CA TYR A 131 -17.15 -5.09 5.96
C TYR A 131 -17.64 -3.85 5.20
N SER A 132 -18.07 -2.82 5.92
CA SER A 132 -18.65 -1.61 5.36
C SER A 132 -17.68 -0.42 5.33
N SER A 133 -16.83 -0.27 6.35
CA SER A 133 -15.87 0.84 6.42
C SER A 133 -14.60 0.59 5.60
N ASP A 134 -14.05 1.64 4.98
CA ASP A 134 -12.80 1.58 4.20
C ASP A 134 -11.66 0.93 4.97
N LYS A 135 -11.50 1.29 6.25
CA LYS A 135 -10.51 0.69 7.15
C LYS A 135 -10.75 -0.80 7.34
N SER A 136 -11.99 -1.19 7.63
CA SER A 136 -12.33 -2.60 7.82
C SER A 136 -12.19 -3.43 6.54
N LYS A 137 -12.47 -2.83 5.37
CA LYS A 137 -12.25 -3.45 4.06
C LYS A 137 -10.75 -3.63 3.78
N ALA A 138 -9.94 -2.61 4.06
CA ALA A 138 -8.49 -2.68 3.93
C ALA A 138 -7.89 -3.73 4.88
N ASP A 139 -8.31 -3.75 6.15
CA ASP A 139 -7.88 -4.75 7.13
C ASP A 139 -8.29 -6.17 6.71
N ALA A 140 -9.50 -6.34 6.17
CA ALA A 140 -9.97 -7.62 5.64
C ALA A 140 -9.15 -8.04 4.40
N PHE A 141 -8.89 -7.12 3.49
CA PHE A 141 -8.03 -7.37 2.33
C PHE A 141 -6.61 -7.74 2.76
N MET A 142 -6.01 -7.03 3.72
CA MET A 142 -4.68 -7.33 4.26
C MET A 142 -4.61 -8.67 5.03
N ARG A 143 -5.74 -9.17 5.54
CA ARG A 143 -5.81 -10.53 6.11
C ARG A 143 -5.85 -11.62 5.04
N VAL A 144 -6.37 -11.31 3.86
CA VAL A 144 -6.54 -12.26 2.74
C VAL A 144 -5.35 -12.17 1.77
N GLY A 145 -4.75 -10.99 1.61
CA GLY A 145 -3.59 -10.72 0.76
C GLY A 145 -2.46 -10.08 1.56
N PHE A 146 -1.26 -10.64 1.41
CA PHE A 146 0.03 -10.07 1.82
C PHE A 146 0.47 -10.17 3.30
N PRO A 147 0.21 -11.30 3.98
CA PRO A 147 1.27 -11.84 4.83
C PRO A 147 1.35 -13.34 4.66
N ALA A 148 2.35 -13.84 3.91
CA ALA A 148 2.83 -15.22 3.86
C ALA A 148 1.88 -16.23 4.54
N THR A 149 0.69 -16.42 3.97
CA THR A 149 -0.36 -17.24 4.56
C THR A 149 -0.10 -18.67 4.12
N PRO A 150 0.31 -19.58 5.02
CA PRO A 150 0.47 -20.98 4.66
C PRO A 150 -0.87 -21.53 4.17
N GLY A 151 -0.86 -22.34 3.11
CA GLY A 151 -2.03 -23.05 2.60
C GLY A 151 -2.74 -22.40 1.40
N LEU A 152 -2.18 -21.36 0.78
CA LEU A 152 -2.64 -20.87 -0.54
C LEU A 152 -1.69 -21.38 -1.64
N PRO A 153 -2.11 -22.37 -2.45
CA PRO A 153 -1.22 -23.03 -3.41
C PRO A 153 -0.52 -22.07 -4.38
N GLY A 154 -1.20 -20.98 -4.78
CA GLY A 154 -0.62 -19.97 -5.67
C GLY A 154 0.48 -19.11 -5.03
N ASN A 155 0.39 -18.84 -3.72
CA ASN A 155 1.42 -18.09 -2.99
C ASN A 155 2.61 -18.97 -2.66
N GLU A 156 2.37 -20.22 -2.25
CA GLU A 156 3.43 -21.19 -1.97
C GLU A 156 4.26 -21.47 -3.23
N LEU A 157 3.58 -21.62 -4.38
CA LEU A 157 4.24 -21.77 -5.68
C LEU A 157 5.06 -20.52 -6.06
N ALA A 158 4.53 -19.32 -5.83
CA ALA A 158 5.27 -18.08 -6.08
C ALA A 158 6.51 -17.95 -5.20
N ASP A 159 6.41 -18.28 -3.91
CA ASP A 159 7.54 -18.29 -2.97
C ASP A 159 8.58 -19.36 -3.32
N GLU A 160 8.13 -20.53 -3.78
CA GLU A 160 9.00 -21.60 -4.28
C GLU A 160 9.78 -21.17 -5.52
N ILE A 161 9.10 -20.63 -6.53
CA ILE A 161 9.74 -20.13 -7.76
C ILE A 161 10.72 -19.00 -7.43
N ALA A 162 10.35 -18.05 -6.55
CA ALA A 162 11.24 -16.97 -6.13
C ALA A 162 12.49 -17.49 -5.40
N ARG A 163 12.32 -18.53 -4.55
CA ARG A 163 13.41 -19.18 -3.82
C ARG A 163 14.34 -19.95 -4.76
N GLU A 164 13.80 -20.68 -5.73
CA GLU A 164 14.57 -21.39 -6.75
C GLU A 164 15.37 -20.40 -7.61
N ALA A 165 14.71 -19.34 -8.10
CA ALA A 165 15.35 -18.30 -8.90
C ALA A 165 16.47 -17.56 -8.14
N ALA A 166 16.32 -17.35 -6.82
CA ALA A 166 17.33 -16.72 -5.98
C ALA A 166 18.59 -17.59 -5.77
N ASN A 167 18.50 -18.90 -6.02
CA ASN A 167 19.60 -19.86 -5.90
C ASN A 167 20.30 -20.16 -7.22
N LEU A 168 19.74 -19.74 -8.35
CA LEU A 168 20.41 -19.86 -9.65
C LEU A 168 21.65 -18.97 -9.71
N GLU A 169 22.65 -19.38 -10.51
CA GLU A 169 23.83 -18.55 -10.73
C GLU A 169 23.46 -17.28 -11.51
N GLN A 170 23.70 -16.13 -10.90
CA GLN A 170 23.41 -14.81 -11.45
C GLN A 170 24.71 -14.17 -11.92
N HIS A 171 25.16 -14.51 -13.13
CA HIS A 171 26.49 -14.10 -13.62
C HIS A 171 26.57 -12.66 -14.14
N ASP A 172 25.44 -12.00 -14.43
CA ASP A 172 25.44 -10.72 -15.16
C ASP A 172 24.54 -9.60 -14.59
N VAL A 173 24.02 -9.75 -13.36
CA VAL A 173 23.16 -8.72 -12.75
C VAL A 173 23.94 -7.96 -11.66
N PRO A 174 24.15 -6.63 -11.81
CA PRO A 174 24.71 -5.82 -10.74
C PRO A 174 23.83 -5.92 -9.49
N ILE A 175 24.37 -6.50 -8.42
CA ILE A 175 23.69 -6.59 -7.13
C ILE A 175 23.81 -5.22 -6.43
N ASP A 176 22.68 -4.66 -5.99
CA ASP A 176 22.68 -3.45 -5.18
C ASP A 176 23.34 -3.71 -3.80
N LEU A 177 23.97 -2.68 -3.24
CA LEU A 177 24.71 -2.78 -2.00
C LEU A 177 23.88 -3.32 -0.82
N PRO A 178 22.61 -2.93 -0.60
CA PRO A 178 21.73 -3.56 0.38
C PRO A 178 21.59 -5.09 0.20
N SER A 179 21.33 -5.56 -1.02
CA SER A 179 21.20 -6.98 -1.33
C SER A 179 22.49 -7.76 -1.08
N ALA A 180 23.65 -7.18 -1.44
CA ALA A 180 24.96 -7.76 -1.15
C ALA A 180 25.21 -7.89 0.36
N LYS A 181 24.94 -6.83 1.14
CA LYS A 181 25.05 -6.83 2.60
C LYS A 181 24.15 -7.89 3.24
N ALA A 182 22.91 -8.03 2.77
CA ALA A 182 21.98 -9.03 3.28
C ALA A 182 22.45 -10.46 2.99
N ARG A 183 23.05 -10.72 1.83
CA ARG A 183 23.60 -12.04 1.46
C ARG A 183 24.81 -12.39 2.34
N LEU A 184 25.73 -11.44 2.54
CA LEU A 184 26.89 -11.60 3.43
C LEU A 184 26.47 -11.86 4.87
N ARG A 185 25.49 -11.11 5.39
CA ARG A 185 24.97 -11.32 6.76
C ARG A 185 24.35 -12.70 6.92
N ARG A 186 23.56 -13.17 5.94
CA ARG A 186 22.97 -14.52 5.94
C ARG A 186 24.04 -15.61 5.89
N HIS A 187 25.07 -15.44 5.06
CA HIS A 187 26.19 -16.37 5.00
C HIS A 187 26.95 -16.41 6.34
N ALA A 188 27.32 -15.26 6.88
CA ALA A 188 27.99 -15.17 8.18
C ALA A 188 27.14 -15.76 9.32
N HIS A 189 25.82 -15.54 9.31
CA HIS A 189 24.92 -16.13 10.31
C HIS A 189 24.84 -17.66 10.18
N ARG A 190 24.74 -18.19 8.96
CA ARG A 190 24.76 -19.65 8.72
C ARG A 190 26.08 -20.28 9.15
N GLU A 191 27.21 -19.66 8.82
CA GLU A 191 28.54 -20.10 9.29
C GLU A 191 28.64 -20.06 10.82
N TRP A 192 28.14 -18.98 11.44
CA TRP A 192 28.09 -18.82 12.89
C TRP A 192 27.21 -19.89 13.55
N GLU A 193 26.04 -20.17 12.99
CA GLU A 193 25.15 -21.25 13.45
C GLU A 193 25.81 -22.62 13.28
N GLN A 194 26.38 -22.94 12.13
CA GLN A 194 27.02 -24.25 11.90
C GLN A 194 28.21 -24.49 12.85
N ARG A 195 28.96 -23.44 13.19
CA ARG A 195 30.10 -23.54 14.14
C ARG A 195 29.66 -23.67 15.60
N LEU A 196 28.48 -23.17 15.96
CA LEU A 196 27.98 -23.16 17.35
C LEU A 196 26.86 -24.16 17.62
N GLN A 197 26.21 -24.72 16.59
CA GLN A 197 25.21 -25.78 16.70
C GLN A 197 25.71 -26.96 17.57
N PRO A 198 26.95 -27.46 17.43
CA PRO A 198 27.46 -28.51 18.31
C PRO A 198 27.52 -28.07 19.79
N THR A 199 27.90 -26.82 20.06
CA THR A 199 28.06 -26.27 21.42
C THR A 199 26.71 -25.98 22.08
N ARG A 200 25.76 -25.44 21.32
CA ARG A 200 24.43 -25.06 21.81
C ARG A 200 23.55 -26.28 22.03
N TYR A 201 23.64 -27.28 21.15
CA TYR A 201 22.98 -28.57 21.31
C TYR A 201 23.59 -29.37 22.49
N ALA A 202 24.91 -29.32 22.69
CA ALA A 202 25.57 -29.92 23.85
C ALA A 202 25.20 -29.25 25.19
N LEU A 203 25.04 -27.91 25.19
CA LEU A 203 24.58 -27.15 26.37
C LEU A 203 23.10 -27.40 26.70
N GLN A 204 22.23 -27.55 25.69
CA GLN A 204 20.79 -27.81 25.90
C GLN A 204 20.48 -29.27 26.25
N ASN A 205 21.25 -30.24 25.74
CA ASN A 205 20.96 -31.66 25.89
C ASN A 205 21.94 -32.41 26.83
N GLY A 206 22.70 -31.68 27.65
CA GLY A 206 23.35 -32.25 28.84
C GLY A 206 24.22 -33.47 28.58
N MET A 207 25.25 -33.35 27.74
CA MET A 207 26.28 -34.39 27.62
C MET A 207 27.39 -34.13 28.65
N ARG A 208 27.37 -34.96 29.69
CA ARG A 208 28.31 -35.12 30.82
C ARG A 208 29.73 -34.58 30.58
N GLY A 209 30.05 -33.50 31.27
CA GLY A 209 31.41 -33.05 31.56
C GLY A 209 31.40 -32.36 32.92
N GLU A 210 31.45 -33.14 34.00
CA GLU A 210 31.42 -32.63 35.37
C GLU A 210 32.52 -31.58 35.59
N GLY A 211 32.12 -30.40 36.07
CA GLY A 211 33.00 -29.41 36.69
C GLY A 211 33.46 -28.22 35.84
N TYR A 212 33.13 -28.09 34.55
CA TYR A 212 33.56 -26.90 33.79
C TYR A 212 32.63 -25.69 34.00
N LEU A 213 31.32 -25.93 34.02
CA LEU A 213 30.31 -24.89 34.21
C LEU A 213 30.25 -24.42 35.65
N GLU A 214 30.28 -25.31 36.64
CA GLU A 214 30.22 -24.94 38.06
C GLU A 214 31.40 -24.08 38.52
N ARG A 215 32.61 -24.30 37.97
CA ARG A 215 33.80 -23.51 38.34
C ARG A 215 33.80 -22.09 37.76
N ASN A 216 33.06 -21.83 36.68
CA ASN A 216 33.14 -20.57 35.94
C ASN A 216 31.77 -19.86 35.80
N GLU A 217 30.70 -20.42 36.38
CA GLU A 217 29.34 -19.89 36.30
C GLU A 217 29.18 -18.42 36.73
N PRO A 218 29.86 -17.94 37.81
CA PRO A 218 29.74 -16.54 38.21
C PRO A 218 30.38 -15.58 37.18
N GLU A 219 31.56 -15.91 36.66
CA GLU A 219 32.25 -15.11 35.64
C GLU A 219 31.49 -15.09 34.31
N ILE A 220 30.89 -16.21 33.91
CA ILE A 220 30.11 -16.31 32.67
C ILE A 220 28.82 -15.47 32.76
N LYS A 221 28.15 -15.46 33.93
CA LYS A 221 26.98 -14.60 34.17
C LYS A 221 27.33 -13.12 34.18
N GLU A 222 28.51 -12.76 34.70
CA GLU A 222 29.01 -11.38 34.69
C GLU A 222 29.39 -10.92 33.27
N ALA A 223 30.08 -11.76 32.50
CA ALA A 223 30.49 -11.46 31.13
C ALA A 223 29.31 -11.34 30.14
N LEU A 224 28.19 -12.01 30.42
CA LEU A 224 26.94 -11.84 29.65
C LEU A 224 26.20 -10.53 29.98
N GLY A 225 26.51 -9.90 31.11
CA GLY A 225 25.95 -8.60 31.51
C GLY A 225 26.76 -7.39 31.02
N ASP A 226 28.04 -7.56 30.71
CA ASP A 226 28.95 -6.52 30.21
C ASP A 226 29.69 -6.99 28.93
N PRO A 227 29.38 -6.43 27.76
CA PRO A 227 29.97 -6.83 26.47
C PRO A 227 31.51 -6.75 26.42
N THR A 228 32.11 -5.88 27.23
CA THR A 228 33.56 -5.65 27.26
C THR A 228 34.29 -6.84 27.91
N LYS A 229 33.67 -7.46 28.92
CA LYS A 229 34.20 -8.64 29.63
C LYS A 229 34.07 -9.92 28.82
N LEU A 230 33.09 -9.99 27.91
CA LEU A 230 32.90 -11.12 27.00
C LEU A 230 34.10 -11.31 26.06
N VAL A 231 34.70 -10.21 25.58
CA VAL A 231 35.84 -10.26 24.66
C VAL A 231 37.12 -10.75 25.37
N GLU A 232 37.35 -10.34 26.62
CA GLU A 232 38.47 -10.82 27.43
C GLU A 232 38.35 -12.30 27.78
N LEU A 233 37.14 -12.75 28.15
CA LEU A 233 36.86 -14.16 28.44
C LEU A 233 37.17 -15.03 27.21
N LEU A 234 36.78 -14.58 26.02
CA LEU A 234 37.00 -15.30 24.77
C LEU A 234 38.48 -15.35 24.36
N ARG A 235 39.27 -14.29 24.59
CA ARG A 235 40.75 -14.33 24.42
C ARG A 235 41.42 -15.28 25.41
N ARG A 236 41.03 -15.24 26.70
CA ARG A 236 41.64 -16.11 27.74
C ARG A 236 41.38 -17.59 27.48
N LEU A 237 40.23 -17.93 26.90
CA LEU A 237 39.87 -19.28 26.50
C LEU A 237 40.47 -19.70 25.14
N GLY A 238 41.30 -18.85 24.53
CA GLY A 238 41.97 -19.12 23.25
C GLY A 238 41.02 -19.25 22.06
N ARG A 239 39.84 -18.62 22.14
CA ARG A 239 38.78 -18.70 21.10
C ARG A 239 38.61 -17.41 20.29
N LEU A 240 39.50 -16.44 20.53
CA LEU A 240 39.81 -15.25 19.76
C LEU A 240 41.33 -15.07 19.76
#